data_AF-A0A7Y7P1X8-F1
#
_entry.id   AF-A0A7Y7P1X8-F1
#
_cell.length_a   1.000
_cell.length_b   1.000
_cell.length_c   1.000
_cell.angle_alpha   90.00
_cell.angle_beta   90.00
_cell.angle_gamma   90.00
#
_symmetry.space_group_name_H-M   'P 1'
#
loop_
_entity.id
_entity.type
_entity.pdbx_description
1 polymer ?
#
loop_
_entity_poly.entity_id
_entity_poly.type
_entity_poly.pdbx_seq_one_letter_code
_entity_poly.pdbx_strand_id
1 'polypeptide(L)' 'MKNLKELKGVKLLSKAEQKVITGGLACRPDGGCPTGTHCCYGGLFDGLCRKTC' A
#
# COMPACT_ATOMS: atom_id res chain seq x y z
N MET A 1 7.96 -3.12 15.67
CA MET A 1 7.76 -4.16 14.63
C MET A 1 8.60 -5.38 14.99
N LYS A 2 8.15 -6.20 15.93
CA LYS A 2 8.78 -7.49 16.25
C LYS A 2 7.81 -8.57 15.78
N ASN A 3 8.33 -9.55 15.04
CA ASN A 3 7.74 -10.88 14.79
C ASN A 3 6.92 -11.12 13.50
N LEU A 4 7.11 -10.34 12.42
CA LEU A 4 6.66 -10.82 11.10
C LEU A 4 7.51 -11.99 10.57
N LYS A 5 8.76 -12.11 11.07
CA LYS A 5 9.75 -13.13 10.68
C LYS A 5 9.39 -14.57 11.09
N GLU A 6 8.44 -14.75 12.01
CA GLU A 6 8.15 -16.06 12.62
C GLU A 6 6.86 -16.72 12.11
N LEU A 7 6.14 -16.07 11.19
CA LEU A 7 4.95 -16.63 10.57
C LEU A 7 5.36 -17.61 9.46
N LYS A 8 5.12 -18.91 9.67
CA LYS A 8 5.31 -19.95 8.66
C LYS A 8 4.49 -19.60 7.41
N GLY A 9 5.15 -19.56 6.25
CA GLY A 9 4.53 -19.22 4.96
C GLY A 9 4.69 -17.75 4.53
N VAL A 10 5.29 -16.88 5.35
CA VAL A 10 5.56 -15.49 4.96
C VAL A 10 6.91 -15.39 4.27
N LYS A 11 6.90 -15.02 2.97
CA LYS A 11 8.12 -14.64 2.25
C LYS A 11 8.47 -13.19 2.58
N LEU A 12 9.59 -12.98 3.26
CA LEU A 12 10.17 -11.64 3.37
C LEU A 12 10.73 -11.22 2.02
N LEU A 13 10.12 -10.19 1.43
CA LEU A 13 10.61 -9.57 0.22
C LEU A 13 11.90 -8.81 0.49
N SER A 14 12.88 -8.99 -0.39
CA SER A 14 14.08 -8.16 -0.44
C SER A 14 13.72 -6.69 -0.70
N LYS A 15 14.65 -5.77 -0.41
CA LYS A 15 14.44 -4.33 -0.69
C LYS A 15 14.14 -4.05 -2.17
N ALA A 16 14.71 -4.86 -3.08
CA ALA A 16 14.45 -4.76 -4.50
C ALA A 16 13.01 -5.18 -4.83
N GLU A 17 12.55 -6.32 -4.31
CA GLU A 17 11.18 -6.80 -4.50
C GLU A 17 10.16 -5.84 -3.87
N GLN A 18 10.46 -5.23 -2.72
CA GLN A 18 9.59 -4.21 -2.10
C GLN A 18 9.44 -2.97 -2.98
N LYS A 19 10.49 -2.55 -3.69
CA LYS A 19 10.43 -1.41 -4.62
C LYS A 19 9.59 -1.69 -5.87
N VAL A 20 9.46 -2.96 -6.24
CA VAL A 20 8.65 -3.39 -7.41
C VAL A 20 7.17 -3.52 -7.04
N ILE A 21 6.81 -3.45 -5.75
CA ILE A 21 5.40 -3.35 -5.35
C ILE A 21 4.85 -2.03 -5.90
N THR A 22 4.08 -2.14 -6.98
CA THR A 22 3.37 -1.02 -7.62
C THR A 22 2.12 -0.61 -6.85
N GLY A 23 1.77 -1.33 -5.77
CA GLY A 23 0.68 -1.01 -4.87
C GLY A 23 1.00 0.18 -3.98
N GLY A 24 0.19 1.23 -4.07
CA GLY A 24 0.20 2.34 -3.13
C GLY A 24 -0.41 1.97 -1.78
N LEU A 25 -0.45 2.94 -0.87
CA LEU A 25 -1.24 2.80 0.35
C LEU A 25 -2.72 2.69 -0.04
N ALA A 26 -3.44 1.67 0.40
CA ALA A 26 -4.87 1.56 0.17
C ALA A 26 -5.64 2.64 0.94
N CYS A 27 -6.76 3.09 0.37
CA CYS A 27 -7.68 3.96 1.09
C CYS A 27 -8.23 3.26 2.33
N ARG A 28 -8.48 4.03 3.38
CA ARG A 28 -9.19 3.52 4.54
C ARG A 28 -10.67 3.22 4.18
N PRO A 29 -11.37 2.39 4.98
CA PRO A 29 -12.79 2.05 4.72
C PRO A 29 -13.72 3.27 4.70
N ASP A 30 -13.35 4.36 5.38
CA ASP A 30 -14.04 5.65 5.37
C ASP A 30 -13.65 6.54 4.16
N GLY A 31 -12.84 6.01 3.24
CA GLY A 31 -12.30 6.74 2.09
C GLY A 31 -11.10 7.65 2.42
N GLY A 32 -10.60 7.60 3.66
CA GLY A 32 -9.55 8.48 4.14
C GLY A 32 -8.14 8.08 3.69
N CYS A 33 -7.30 9.09 3.47
CA CYS A 33 -5.87 8.95 3.17
C CYS A 33 -5.03 9.87 4.07
N PRO A 34 -3.74 9.58 4.29
CA PRO A 34 -2.85 10.46 5.03
C PRO A 34 -2.78 11.86 4.41
N THR A 35 -2.53 12.86 5.25
CA THR A 35 -2.42 14.27 4.84
C THR A 35 -1.50 14.44 3.64
N GLY A 36 -2.00 15.13 2.60
CA GLY A 36 -1.27 15.36 1.34
C GLY A 36 -1.45 14.27 0.29
N THR A 37 -2.36 13.32 0.51
CA THR A 37 -2.83 12.36 -0.50
C THR A 37 -4.36 12.25 -0.46
N HIS A 38 -4.96 11.84 -1.56
CA HIS A 38 -6.40 11.59 -1.68
C HIS A 38 -6.66 10.18 -2.18
N CYS A 39 -7.82 9.65 -1.80
CA CYS A 39 -8.26 8.35 -2.27
C CYS A 39 -8.70 8.45 -3.73
N CYS A 40 -8.08 7.65 -4.59
CA CYS A 40 -8.48 7.54 -5.99
C CYS A 40 -9.65 6.60 -6.13
N TYR A 41 -10.69 7.06 -6.82
CA TYR A 41 -11.84 6.27 -7.21
C TYR A 41 -11.89 6.21 -8.74
N GLY A 42 -11.47 5.08 -9.30
CA GLY A 42 -11.38 4.82 -10.74
C GLY A 42 -9.97 4.81 -11.33
N GLY A 43 -9.85 4.15 -12.49
CA GLY A 43 -8.60 4.03 -13.24
C GLY A 43 -7.59 3.06 -12.62
N LEU A 44 -6.31 3.23 -12.98
CA LEU A 44 -5.21 2.36 -12.54
C LEU A 44 -4.90 2.44 -11.03
N PHE A 45 -5.44 3.45 -10.35
CA PHE A 45 -5.17 3.72 -8.94
C PHE A 45 -6.40 3.57 -8.06
N ASP A 46 -7.48 2.98 -8.58
CA ASP A 46 -8.72 2.78 -7.84
C ASP A 46 -8.48 2.10 -6.48
N GLY A 47 -8.99 2.71 -5.41
CA GLY A 47 -8.81 2.25 -4.04
C GLY A 47 -7.44 2.55 -3.42
N LEU A 48 -6.58 3.37 -4.05
CA LEU A 48 -5.26 3.74 -3.53
C LEU A 48 -5.16 5.25 -3.21
N CYS A 49 -4.44 5.57 -2.15
CA CYS A 49 -4.03 6.91 -1.77
C CYS A 49 -2.88 7.41 -2.67
N ARG A 50 -3.10 8.52 -3.38
CA ARG A 50 -2.10 9.15 -4.26
C ARG A 50 -2.11 10.67 -4.07
N LYS A 51 -1.03 11.34 -4.50
CA LYS A 51 -1.01 12.82 -4.60
C LYS A 51 -1.86 13.33 -5.75
N THR A 52 -2.12 12.47 -6.73
CA THR A 52 -2.88 12.73 -7.96
C THR A 52 -3.49 11.41 -8.43
N CYS A 53 -4.77 11.50 -8.80
CA CYS A 53 -5.51 10.52 -9.57
C CYS A 53 -5.66 11.15 -10.97
#